data_AF-L7E3H5-F1
#
_entry.id   AF-L7E3H5-F1
#
_cell.length_a   1.000
_cell.length_b   1.000
_cell.length_c   1.000
_cell.angle_alpha   90.00
_cell.angle_beta   90.00
_cell.angle_gamma   90.00
#
_symmetry.space_group_name_H-M   'P 1'
#
loop_
_entity.id
_entity.type
_entity.pdbx_description
1 polymer ?
#
loop_
_entity_poly.entity_id
_entity_poly.type
_entity_poly.pdbx_seq_one_letter_code
_entity_poly.pdbx_strand_id
1 'polypeptide(L)' 'MILKQVPADICQNCGEYYLSESVTVEVLQKAEDAVNKGAEVEIIRYVA' A
#
# COMPACT_ATOMS: atom_id res chain seq x y z
N MET A 1 -4.70 8.01 -6.68
CA MET A 1 -4.53 6.75 -7.46
C MET A 1 -5.10 5.57 -6.67
N ILE A 2 -5.50 4.46 -7.30
CA ILE A 2 -5.95 3.25 -6.59
C ILE A 2 -5.04 2.08 -6.95
N LEU A 3 -4.38 1.50 -5.95
CA LEU A 3 -3.61 0.27 -6.07
C LEU A 3 -4.50 -0.91 -5.69
N LYS A 4 -4.68 -1.86 -6.61
CA LYS A 4 -5.52 -3.04 -6.41
C LYS A 4 -4.65 -4.28 -6.28
N GLN A 5 -5.15 -5.27 -5.53
CA GLN A 5 -4.49 -6.58 -5.36
C GLN A 5 -3.02 -6.44 -4.90
N VAL A 6 -2.76 -5.48 -4.01
CA VAL A 6 -1.43 -5.33 -3.39
C VAL A 6 -1.16 -6.57 -2.54
N PRO A 7 -0.09 -7.33 -2.80
CA PRO A 7 0.24 -8.50 -2.01
C PRO A 7 0.46 -8.12 -0.55
N ALA A 8 -0.19 -8.81 0.37
CA ALA A 8 -0.05 -8.58 1.79
C ALA A 8 0.07 -9.93 2.51
N ASP A 9 0.93 -9.96 3.52
CA ASP A 9 1.03 -11.08 4.43
C ASP A 9 0.09 -10.87 5.63
N ILE A 10 -0.23 -11.96 6.33
CA ILE A 10 -1.07 -11.93 7.53
C ILE A 10 -0.18 -12.25 8.72
N CYS A 11 -0.19 -11.37 9.73
CA CYS A 11 0.51 -11.62 10.97
C CYS A 11 -0.12 -12.82 11.69
N GLN A 12 0.67 -13.86 11.97
CA GLN A 12 0.16 -15.08 12.60
C GLN A 12 -0.32 -14.89 14.05
N ASN A 13 0.09 -13.79 14.70
CA ASN A 13 -0.27 -13.51 16.09
C ASN A 13 -1.50 -12.61 16.26
N CYS A 14 -1.65 -11.57 15.43
CA CYS A 14 -2.78 -10.63 15.53
C CYS A 14 -3.78 -10.72 14.36
N GLY A 15 -3.46 -11.44 13.29
CA GLY A 15 -4.31 -11.55 12.10
C GLY A 15 -4.34 -10.29 11.23
N GLU A 16 -3.53 -9.28 11.52
CA GLU A 16 -3.49 -8.04 10.75
C GLU A 16 -2.72 -8.23 9.44
N TYR A 17 -3.23 -7.60 8.38
CA TYR A 17 -2.53 -7.49 7.10
C TYR A 17 -1.35 -6.54 7.22
N TYR A 18 -0.21 -6.96 6.69
CA TYR A 18 0.98 -6.11 6.55
C TYR A 18 1.64 -6.34 5.20
N LEU A 19 2.37 -5.33 4.73
CA LEU A 19 3.16 -5.44 3.51
C LEU A 19 4.58 -5.86 3.88
N SER A 20 5.17 -6.76 3.09
CA SER A 20 6.60 -7.02 3.20
C SER A 20 7.40 -5.76 2.82
N GLU A 21 8.68 -5.72 3.19
CA GLU A 21 9.55 -4.59 2.88
C GLU A 21 9.60 -4.31 1.36
N SER A 22 9.76 -5.35 0.54
CA SER A 22 9.82 -5.22 -0.91
C SER A 22 8.53 -4.66 -1.50
N VAL A 23 7.36 -5.12 -1.02
CA VAL A 23 6.07 -4.59 -1.46
C VAL A 23 5.87 -3.16 -0.99
N THR A 24 6.31 -2.83 0.22
CA THR A 24 6.24 -1.46 0.76
C THR A 24 7.03 -0.48 -0.10
N VAL A 25 8.26 -0.85 -0.49
CA VAL A 25 9.09 -0.04 -1.40
C VAL A 25 8.38 0.19 -2.74
N GLU A 26 7.82 -0.87 -3.34
CA GLU A 26 7.12 -0.73 -4.62
C GLU A 26 5.88 0.17 -4.52
N VAL A 27 5.08 0.03 -3.45
CA VAL A 27 3.89 0.85 -3.21
C VAL A 27 4.27 2.32 -3.04
N LEU A 28 5.31 2.61 -2.25
CA LEU A 28 5.80 3.98 -2.04
C LEU A 28 6.29 4.60 -3.35
N GLN A 29 7.07 3.87 -4.14
CA GLN A 29 7.59 4.39 -5.40
C GLN A 29 6.48 4.72 -6.39
N LYS A 30 5.43 3.89 -6.48
CA LYS A 30 4.25 4.21 -7.31
C LYS A 30 3.49 5.43 -6.79
N ALA A 31 3.41 5.61 -5.47
CA ALA A 31 2.78 6.78 -4.86
C ALA A 31 3.56 8.06 -5.18
N GLU A 32 4.88 8.05 -5.02
CA GLU A 32 5.77 9.16 -5.38
C GLU A 32 5.67 9.52 -6.87
N ASP A 33 5.69 8.52 -7.75
CA ASP A 33 5.52 8.72 -9.19
C ASP A 33 4.18 9.37 -9.54
N ALA A 34 3.11 9.04 -8.81
CA ALA A 34 1.80 9.65 -9.01
C ALA A 34 1.77 11.11 -8.54
N VAL A 35 2.38 11.40 -7.38
CA VAL A 35 2.54 12.78 -6.88
C VAL A 35 3.33 13.63 -7.86
N ASN A 36 4.44 13.10 -8.39
CA ASN A 36 5.26 13.79 -9.39
C ASN A 36 4.52 14.06 -10.71
N LYS A 37 3.46 13.29 -11.00
CA LYS A 37 2.55 13.50 -12.14
C LYS A 37 1.37 14.42 -11.82
N GLY A 38 1.37 15.04 -10.64
CA GLY A 38 0.34 15.97 -10.17
C GLY A 38 -0.90 15.32 -9.56
N ALA A 39 -0.87 14.02 -9.27
CA ALA A 39 -1.97 13.35 -8.58
C ALA A 39 -1.85 13.48 -7.06
N GLU A 40 -2.96 13.72 -6.37
CA GLU A 40 -3.02 13.60 -4.92
C GLU A 40 -3.15 12.12 -4.51
N VAL A 41 -2.49 11.77 -3.41
CA VAL A 41 -2.49 10.43 -2.83
C VAL A 41 -3.08 10.49 -1.43
N GLU A 42 -4.11 9.69 -1.19
CA GLU A 42 -4.74 9.50 0.12
C GLU A 42 -4.61 8.03 0.51
N ILE A 43 -4.25 7.77 1.76
CA ILE A 43 -4.20 6.41 2.32
C ILE A 43 -5.49 6.17 3.10
N ILE A 44 -6.40 5.40 2.50
CA ILE A 44 -7.66 5.03 3.13
C ILE A 44 -7.52 3.65 3.76
N ARG A 45 -7.70 3.57 5.08
CA ARG A 45 -7.80 2.29 5.79
C ARG A 45 -9.23 1.79 5.71
N TYR A 46 -9.49 0.80 4.84
CA TYR A 46 -10.74 0.06 4.87
C TYR A 46 -10.67 -0.99 5.98
N VAL A 47 -11.52 -0.84 7.01
CA VAL A 47 -11.80 -1.89 8.01
C VAL A 47 -13.10 -2.54 7.58
N ALA A 48 -13.07 -3.85 7.32
CA ALA A 48 -14.25 -4.66 6.99
C ALA A 48 -14.70 -5.45 8.22
#